data_AF-A0A2N3CK31-F1
#
_entry.id   AF-A0A2N3CK31-F1
#
_cell.length_a   1.000
_cell.length_b   1.000
_cell.length_c   1.000
_cell.angle_alpha   90.00
_cell.angle_beta   90.00
_cell.angle_gamma   90.00
#
_symmetry.space_group_name_H-M   'P 1'
#
loop_
_entity.id
_entity.type
_entity.pdbx_description
1 polymer ?
#
loop_
_entity_poly.entity_id
_entity_poly.type
_entity_poly.pdbx_seq_one_letter_code
_entity_poly.pdbx_strand_id
1 'polypeptide(L)'
;MRRILALAGHDLRPGLPPPGGAVVVWGRRAVAARGERVAAWRGAGLLRVEDAFLRSVLPGRAGTPTLGLMLDARGVHFDASAPSEIEHLLANAPTEDAALLA
;
A
#
# COMPACT_ATOMS: atom_id res chain seq x y z
N MET A 1 -1.54 -0.23 11.89
CA MET A 1 -1.93 0.43 10.62
C MET A 1 -1.94 1.96 10.71
N ARG A 2 -2.92 2.63 11.35
CA ARG A 2 -3.01 4.11 11.37
C ARG A 2 -1.70 4.80 11.79
N ARG A 3 -1.04 4.32 12.84
CA ARG A 3 0.27 4.83 13.28
C ARG A 3 1.36 4.64 12.23
N ILE A 4 1.42 3.48 11.56
CA ILE A 4 2.43 3.18 10.53
C ILE A 4 2.24 4.13 9.34
N LEU A 5 1.00 4.29 8.86
CA LEU A 5 0.68 5.22 7.77
C LEU A 5 1.03 6.66 8.14
N ALA A 6 0.73 7.10 9.35
CA ALA A 6 1.09 8.44 9.82
C ALA A 6 2.61 8.65 9.86
N LEU A 7 3.37 7.66 10.32
CA LEU A 7 4.84 7.70 10.32
C LEU A 7 5.43 7.67 8.90
N ALA A 8 4.73 7.07 7.94
CA ALA A 8 5.05 7.11 6.52
C ALA A 8 4.59 8.40 5.81
N GLY A 9 4.09 9.40 6.55
CA GLY A 9 3.65 10.68 5.98
C GLY A 9 2.22 10.73 5.45
N HIS A 10 1.40 9.70 5.73
CA HIS A 10 0.01 9.64 5.31
C HIS A 10 -0.98 9.87 6.47
N ASP A 11 -1.79 10.94 6.37
CA ASP A 11 -2.88 11.20 7.31
C ASP A 11 -4.19 10.54 6.84
N LEU A 12 -4.55 9.42 7.48
CA LEU A 12 -5.73 8.64 7.11
C LEU A 12 -7.02 9.24 7.67
N ARG A 13 -7.87 9.78 6.81
CA ARG A 13 -9.17 10.36 7.17
C ARG A 13 -10.33 9.61 6.52
N PRO A 14 -11.42 9.32 7.24
CA PRO A 14 -12.67 8.88 6.61
C PRO A 14 -13.23 9.98 5.71
N GLY A 15 -13.81 9.61 4.56
CA GLY A 15 -14.47 10.54 3.66
C GLY A 15 -13.88 10.52 2.25
N LEU A 16 -14.14 11.60 1.51
CA LEU A 16 -13.65 11.78 0.14
C LEU A 16 -12.24 12.40 0.17
N PRO A 17 -11.36 12.05 -0.78
CA PRO A 17 -10.05 12.67 -0.86
C PRO A 17 -10.17 14.17 -1.17
N PRO A 18 -9.34 15.03 -0.55
CA PRO A 18 -9.23 16.43 -0.97
C PRO A 18 -8.59 16.54 -2.37
N PRO A 19 -8.62 17.71 -3.03
CA PRO A 19 -7.85 17.95 -4.24
C PRO A 19 -6.37 17.59 -4.04
N GLY A 20 -5.80 16.79 -4.96
CA GLY A 20 -4.43 16.28 -4.85
C GLY A 20 -4.22 15.17 -3.81
N GLY A 21 -5.28 14.76 -3.11
CA GLY A 21 -5.24 13.64 -2.16
C GLY A 21 -5.26 12.27 -2.83
N ALA A 22 -5.20 11.23 -2.00
CA ALA A 22 -5.28 9.84 -2.44
C ALA A 22 -6.35 9.06 -1.67
N VAL A 23 -6.93 8.06 -2.34
CA VAL A 23 -7.76 7.03 -1.70
C VAL A 23 -6.86 5.86 -1.31
N VAL A 24 -7.02 5.36 -0.09
CA VAL A 24 -6.30 4.20 0.40
C VAL A 24 -7.19 2.96 0.34
N VAL A 25 -6.71 1.87 -0.25
CA VAL A 25 -7.40 0.58 -0.32
C VAL A 25 -6.50 -0.55 0.18
N TRP A 26 -7.08 -1.62 0.70
CA TRP A 26 -6.32 -2.81 1.10
C TRP A 26 -6.29 -3.82 -0.05
N GLY A 27 -5.12 -4.01 -0.64
CA GLY A 27 -4.90 -4.97 -1.71
C GLY A 27 -5.81 -4.84 -2.92
N ARG A 28 -6.22 -6.01 -3.42
CA ARG A 28 -7.21 -6.19 -4.50
C ARG A 28 -8.46 -6.96 -4.05
N ARG A 29 -8.84 -6.84 -2.77
CA ARG A 29 -10.07 -7.47 -2.28
C ARG A 29 -11.30 -6.82 -2.93
N ALA A 30 -12.43 -7.52 -2.98
CA ALA A 30 -13.67 -6.97 -3.58
C ALA A 30 -14.08 -5.59 -3.02
N VAL A 31 -13.76 -5.31 -1.75
CA VAL A 31 -14.01 -4.00 -1.12
C VAL A 31 -13.17 -2.86 -1.69
N ALA A 32 -12.01 -3.15 -2.32
CA ALA A 32 -11.14 -2.17 -2.96
C ALA A 32 -11.83 -1.50 -4.17
N ALA A 33 -12.70 -2.23 -4.88
CA ALA A 33 -13.42 -1.72 -6.05
C ALA A 33 -14.27 -0.46 -5.77
N ARG A 34 -14.70 -0.25 -4.52
CA ARG A 34 -15.35 1.01 -4.12
C ARG A 34 -14.35 2.16 -4.06
N GLY A 35 -13.20 1.94 -3.43
CA GLY A 35 -12.14 2.95 -3.31
C GLY A 35 -11.55 3.31 -4.67
N GLU A 36 -11.31 2.31 -5.52
CA GLU A 36 -10.85 2.50 -6.90
C GLU A 36 -11.81 3.39 -7.72
N ARG A 37 -13.11 3.12 -7.64
CA ARG A 37 -14.13 3.97 -8.28
C ARG A 37 -14.14 5.39 -7.73
N VAL A 38 -13.97 5.59 -6.43
CA VAL A 38 -13.89 6.93 -5.84
C VAL A 38 -12.65 7.67 -6.30
N ALA A 39 -11.49 7.00 -6.36
CA ALA A 39 -10.25 7.57 -6.85
C ALA A 39 -10.40 8.02 -8.31
N ALA A 40 -10.94 7.15 -9.18
CA ALA A 40 -11.21 7.47 -10.58
C ALA A 40 -12.21 8.63 -10.73
N TRP A 41 -13.34 8.59 -10.01
CA TRP A 41 -14.36 9.64 -10.07
C TRP A 41 -13.84 11.01 -9.63
N ARG A 42 -12.93 11.05 -8.65
CA ARG A 42 -12.36 12.29 -8.11
C ARG A 42 -11.07 12.72 -8.82
N GLY A 43 -10.52 11.90 -9.72
CA GLY A 43 -9.17 12.11 -10.25
C GLY A 43 -8.09 12.11 -9.16
N ALA A 44 -8.32 11.38 -8.07
CA ALA A 44 -7.43 11.30 -6.92
C ALA A 44 -6.40 10.17 -7.11
N GLY A 45 -5.28 10.26 -6.40
CA GLY A 45 -4.32 9.16 -6.32
C GLY A 45 -4.95 7.91 -5.70
N LEU A 46 -4.34 6.75 -5.93
CA LEU A 46 -4.75 5.49 -5.32
C LEU A 46 -3.53 4.83 -4.67
N LEU A 47 -3.61 4.59 -3.38
CA LEU A 47 -2.58 3.90 -2.62
C LEU A 47 -3.10 2.53 -2.16
N ARG A 48 -2.44 1.46 -2.60
CA ARG A 48 -2.71 0.10 -2.16
C ARG A 48 -1.83 -0.22 -0.96
N VAL A 49 -2.46 -0.75 0.08
CA VAL A 49 -1.81 -1.13 1.34
C VAL A 49 -1.94 -2.63 1.51
N GLU A 50 -0.83 -3.25 1.89
CA GLU A 50 -0.78 -4.66 2.30
C GLU A 50 0.09 -4.83 3.54
N ASP A 51 -0.01 -6.01 4.16
CA ASP A 51 0.97 -6.40 5.17
C ASP A 51 2.36 -6.54 4.55
N ALA A 52 3.39 -6.15 5.30
CA ALA A 52 4.78 -6.42 4.91
C ALA A 52 5.06 -7.93 4.81
N PHE A 53 6.06 -8.31 4.02
CA PHE A 53 6.50 -9.70 3.88
C PHE A 53 6.77 -10.34 5.25
N LEU A 54 7.47 -9.61 6.12
CA LEU A 54 7.60 -9.96 7.53
C LEU A 54 6.52 -9.26 8.37
N ARG A 55 5.37 -9.91 8.48
CA ARG A 55 4.18 -9.35 9.16
C ARG A 55 4.28 -9.34 10.68
N SER A 56 4.56 -10.48 11.29
CA SER A 56 4.50 -10.69 12.75
C SER A 56 4.98 -12.10 13.12
N VAL A 57 5.28 -12.34 14.40
CA VAL A 57 5.67 -13.67 14.91
C VAL A 57 4.52 -14.69 14.76
N LEU A 58 3.30 -14.28 15.09
CA LEU A 58 2.10 -15.11 14.95
C LEU A 58 1.28 -14.68 13.73
N PRO A 59 0.43 -15.57 13.17
CA PRO A 59 -0.46 -15.21 12.07
C PRO A 59 -1.41 -14.06 12.42
N GLY A 60 -1.79 -13.25 11.42
CA GLY A 60 -2.68 -12.10 11.65
C GLY A 60 -4.05 -12.44 12.26
N ARG A 61 -4.56 -13.65 12.02
CA ARG A 61 -5.80 -14.15 12.64
C ARG A 61 -5.71 -14.33 14.16
N ALA A 62 -4.51 -14.38 14.73
CA ALA A 62 -4.28 -14.42 16.17
C ALA A 62 -4.34 -13.02 16.83
N GLY A 63 -4.70 -11.98 16.08
CA GLY A 63 -4.81 -10.62 16.60
C GLY A 63 -3.47 -9.90 16.81
N THR A 64 -2.37 -10.49 16.37
CA THR A 64 -1.05 -9.86 16.48
C THR A 64 -0.93 -8.66 15.53
N PRO A 65 -0.50 -7.50 16.03
CA PRO A 65 -0.32 -6.31 15.20
C PRO A 65 0.75 -6.56 14.12
N THR A 66 0.54 -5.95 12.96
CA THR A 66 1.52 -6.00 11.87
C THR A 66 2.75 -5.12 12.21
N LEU A 67 3.95 -5.64 11.91
CA LEU A 67 5.24 -4.98 12.09
C LEU A 67 5.48 -3.91 11.03
N GLY A 68 4.91 -4.09 9.83
CA GLY A 68 5.12 -3.20 8.70
C GLY A 68 3.98 -3.27 7.68
N LEU A 69 3.97 -2.31 6.77
CA LEU A 69 3.02 -2.26 5.66
C LEU A 69 3.79 -2.04 4.36
N MET A 70 3.30 -2.65 3.28
CA MET A 70 3.65 -2.25 1.93
C MET A 70 2.71 -1.16 1.46
N LEU A 71 3.27 -0.12 0.86
CA LEU A 71 2.54 1.02 0.31
C LEU A 71 2.88 1.09 -1.18
N ASP A 72 1.91 0.78 -2.04
CA ASP A 72 2.11 0.68 -3.49
C ASP A 72 1.17 1.63 -4.23
N ALA A 73 1.73 2.62 -4.93
CA ALA A 73 0.99 3.59 -5.72
C ALA A 73 0.81 3.17 -7.19
N ARG A 74 1.45 2.08 -7.63
CA ARG A 74 1.40 1.57 -9.01
C ARG A 74 0.46 0.37 -9.14
N GLY A 75 0.53 -0.56 -8.19
CA GLY A 75 -0.16 -1.84 -8.25
C GLY A 75 -0.15 -2.57 -6.91
N VAL A 76 0.04 -3.88 -6.95
CA VAL A 76 0.39 -4.72 -5.80
C VAL A 76 1.36 -5.79 -6.29
N HIS A 77 2.35 -6.13 -5.47
CA HIS A 77 3.44 -7.05 -5.84
C HIS A 77 3.02 -8.45 -6.33
N PHE A 78 1.81 -8.91 -5.99
CA PHE A 78 1.30 -10.23 -6.40
C PHE A 78 0.45 -10.18 -7.68
N ASP A 79 0.12 -9.00 -8.19
CA ASP A 79 -0.69 -8.85 -9.40
C ASP A 79 0.19 -8.61 -10.61
N ALA A 80 0.46 -9.67 -11.36
CA ALA A 80 1.29 -9.58 -12.57
C ALA A 80 0.60 -8.89 -13.77
N SER A 81 -0.66 -8.41 -13.63
CA SER A 81 -1.35 -7.72 -14.72
C SER A 81 -1.00 -6.23 -14.83
N ALA A 82 -0.33 -5.67 -13.82
CA ALA A 82 0.11 -4.28 -13.79
C ALA A 82 1.43 -4.14 -13.02
N PRO A 83 2.31 -3.19 -13.39
CA PRO A 83 3.52 -2.92 -12.64
C PRO A 83 3.25 -2.52 -11.18
N SER A 84 4.12 -2.97 -10.29
CA SER A 84 4.13 -2.68 -8.85
C SER A 84 5.33 -1.82 -8.47
N GLU A 85 5.30 -1.22 -7.26
CA GLU A 85 6.45 -0.45 -6.77
C GLU A 85 7.68 -1.33 -6.55
N ILE A 86 7.52 -2.58 -6.13
CA ILE A 86 8.68 -3.47 -5.96
C ILE A 86 9.35 -3.78 -7.30
N GLU A 87 8.58 -3.99 -8.38
CA GLU A 87 9.15 -4.16 -9.72
C GLU A 87 9.87 -2.89 -10.18
N HIS A 88 9.32 -1.71 -9.86
CA HIS A 88 9.97 -0.45 -10.15
C HIS A 88 11.28 -0.29 -9.37
N LEU A 89 11.30 -0.59 -8.08
CA LEU A 89 12.50 -0.55 -7.25
C LEU A 89 13.56 -1.53 -7.75
N LEU A 90 13.19 -2.78 -8.00
CA LEU A 90 14.13 -3.79 -8.50
C LEU A 90 14.74 -3.43 -9.86
N ALA A 91 14.00 -2.73 -10.70
CA ALA A 91 14.49 -2.31 -12.02
C ALA A 91 15.37 -1.05 -12.00
N ASN A 92 15.23 -0.18 -10.98
CA ASN A 92 15.83 1.17 -11.00
C ASN A 92 16.74 1.47 -9.80
N ALA A 93 16.64 0.70 -8.71
CA ALA A 93 17.49 0.89 -7.54
C ALA A 93 18.83 0.16 -7.70
N PRO A 94 19.94 0.73 -7.20
CA PRO A 94 21.19 0.01 -7.11
C PRO A 94 21.02 -1.20 -6.20
N THR A 95 21.34 -2.39 -6.71
CA THR A 95 21.17 -3.67 -6.00
C THR A 95 22.19 -3.88 -4.86
N GLU A 96 23.09 -2.93 -4.64
CA GLU A 96 24.12 -2.96 -3.61
C GLU A 96 23.63 -2.49 -2.24
N ASP A 97 22.46 -1.83 -2.18
CA ASP A 97 21.86 -1.43 -0.90
C ASP A 97 20.93 -2.53 -0.38
N ALA A 98 21.46 -3.35 0.52
CA ALA A 98 20.69 -4.41 1.18
C ALA A 98 19.49 -3.87 1.97
N ALA A 99 19.52 -2.61 2.43
CA ALA A 99 18.39 -2.00 3.14
C ALA A 99 17.22 -1.65 2.20
N LEU A 100 17.48 -1.50 0.89
CA LEU A 100 16.43 -1.36 -0.14
C LEU A 100 15.76 -2.69 -0.49
N LEU A 101 16.37 -3.82 -0.11
CA LEU A 101 15.88 -5.19 -0.37
C LEU A 101 15.27 -5.88 0.87
N ALA A 102 15.38 -5.27 2.05
CA ALA A 102 14.98 -5.84 3.34
C ALA A 102 13.59 -5.39 3.84
#